data_AF-A0A2V7W931-F1
#
_entry.id   AF-A0A2V7W931-F1
#
_cell.length_a   1.000
_cell.length_b   1.000
_cell.length_c   1.000
_cell.angle_alpha   90.00
_cell.angle_beta   90.00
_cell.angle_gamma   90.00
#
_symmetry.space_group_name_H-M   'P 1'
#
loop_
_entity.id
_entity.type
_entity.pdbx_description
1 polymer ?
#
loop_
_entity_poly.entity_id
_entity_poly.type
_entity_poly.pdbx_seq_one_letter_code
_entity_poly.pdbx_strand_id
1 'polypeptide(L)'
;MTKENETFDVEAVMRVVGEAAVTFEAGLTPEDKAALKNRKFDDSAPEIVYSIDERDQAMSDFDALAAADAMSALADEIQFVVNRKMEMAYRQALEVYYTAEELARDPEHAELVPHVEAMRRAHEEQYGMPIPPKAV
;
A
#
# COMPACT_ATOMS: atom_id res chain seq x y z
N MET A 1 -25.43 -36.02 -1.66
CA MET A 1 -24.58 -34.88 -1.26
C MET A 1 -24.35 -34.05 -2.51
N THR A 2 -25.27 -33.13 -2.78
CA THR A 2 -25.12 -32.11 -3.82
C THR A 2 -24.09 -31.12 -3.31
N LYS A 3 -22.91 -31.09 -3.95
CA LYS A 3 -21.98 -29.98 -3.78
C LYS A 3 -22.70 -28.76 -4.34
N GLU A 4 -23.07 -27.83 -3.46
CA GLU A 4 -23.36 -26.46 -3.85
C GLU A 4 -22.09 -25.96 -4.55
N ASN A 5 -22.10 -25.94 -5.89
CA ASN A 5 -21.22 -25.02 -6.60
C ASN A 5 -21.81 -23.64 -6.29
N GLU A 6 -21.33 -23.01 -5.21
CA GLU A 6 -21.42 -21.57 -5.07
C GLU A 6 -20.73 -20.99 -6.32
N THR A 7 -21.53 -20.66 -7.33
CA THR A 7 -21.08 -19.93 -8.51
C THR A 7 -20.48 -18.63 -8.01
N PHE A 8 -19.17 -18.49 -8.15
CA PHE A 8 -18.44 -17.26 -7.88
C PHE A 8 -19.09 -16.13 -8.69
N ASP A 9 -19.73 -15.18 -8.00
CA ASP A 9 -20.47 -14.08 -8.63
C ASP A 9 -19.49 -13.00 -9.11
N VAL A 10 -18.92 -13.25 -10.29
CA VAL A 10 -17.94 -12.37 -10.96
C VAL A 10 -18.48 -10.95 -11.11
N GLU A 11 -19.76 -10.80 -11.47
CA GLU A 11 -20.37 -9.49 -11.69
C GLU A 11 -20.44 -8.69 -10.38
N ALA A 12 -20.87 -9.33 -9.28
CA ALA A 12 -20.88 -8.70 -7.98
C ALA A 12 -19.47 -8.30 -7.51
N VAL A 13 -18.47 -9.17 -7.72
CA VAL A 13 -17.07 -8.88 -7.37
C VAL A 13 -16.54 -7.71 -8.19
N MET A 14 -16.70 -7.72 -9.50
CA MET A 14 -16.23 -6.65 -10.38
C MET A 14 -16.89 -5.31 -10.07
N ARG A 15 -18.18 -5.30 -9.69
CA ARG A 15 -18.85 -4.08 -9.22
C ARG A 15 -18.19 -3.54 -7.95
N VAL A 16 -17.94 -4.40 -6.95
CA VAL A 16 -17.30 -3.98 -5.69
C VAL A 16 -15.88 -3.46 -5.93
N VAL A 17 -15.10 -4.13 -6.78
CA VAL A 17 -13.76 -3.67 -7.17
C VAL A 17 -13.83 -2.31 -7.84
N GLY A 18 -14.77 -2.09 -8.76
CA GLY A 18 -14.99 -0.80 -9.41
C GLY A 18 -15.36 0.31 -8.43
N GLU A 19 -16.29 0.05 -7.51
CA GLU A 19 -16.68 1.02 -6.46
C GLU A 19 -15.51 1.36 -5.52
N ALA A 20 -14.73 0.34 -5.13
CA ALA A 20 -13.54 0.52 -4.30
C ALA A 20 -12.45 1.30 -5.04
N ALA A 21 -12.20 1.03 -6.32
CA ALA A 21 -11.24 1.75 -7.15
C ALA A 21 -11.63 3.23 -7.29
N VAL A 22 -12.91 3.54 -7.58
CA VAL A 22 -13.40 4.93 -7.66
C VAL A 22 -13.22 5.65 -6.33
N THR A 23 -13.58 5.01 -5.22
CA THR A 23 -13.44 5.60 -3.88
C THR A 23 -11.97 5.85 -3.52
N PHE A 24 -11.12 4.89 -3.86
CA PHE A 24 -9.68 5.00 -3.67
C PHE A 24 -9.10 6.16 -4.48
N GLU A 25 -9.35 6.22 -5.79
CA GLU A 25 -8.88 7.28 -6.68
C GLU A 25 -9.36 8.68 -6.28
N ALA A 26 -10.58 8.79 -5.73
CA ALA A 26 -11.11 10.05 -5.22
C ALA A 26 -10.34 10.54 -3.99
N GLY A 27 -9.81 9.63 -3.17
CA GLY A 27 -9.01 9.95 -1.99
C GLY A 27 -7.54 10.28 -2.27
N LEU A 28 -7.06 10.04 -3.50
CA LEU A 28 -5.65 10.26 -3.87
C LEU A 28 -5.35 11.73 -4.15
N THR A 29 -4.19 12.19 -3.65
CA THR A 29 -3.64 13.49 -4.04
C THR A 29 -3.11 13.45 -5.49
N PRO A 30 -2.90 14.60 -6.16
CA PRO A 30 -2.28 14.63 -7.49
C PRO A 30 -0.91 13.95 -7.53
N GLU A 31 -0.15 14.03 -6.44
CA GLU A 31 1.16 13.40 -6.31
C GLU A 31 1.05 11.86 -6.22
N ASP A 32 0.10 11.35 -5.44
CA ASP A 32 -0.16 9.91 -5.36
C ASP A 32 -0.57 9.34 -6.73
N LYS A 33 -1.42 10.07 -7.48
CA LYS A 33 -1.84 9.70 -8.84
C LYS A 33 -0.66 9.67 -9.82
N ALA A 34 0.22 10.68 -9.75
CA ALA A 34 1.43 10.72 -10.58
C ALA A 34 2.39 9.57 -10.24
N ALA A 35 2.49 9.20 -8.96
CA ALA A 35 3.34 8.09 -8.50
C ALA A 35 2.83 6.73 -9.00
N LEU A 36 1.52 6.48 -8.91
CA LEU A 36 0.89 5.27 -9.44
C LEU A 36 1.12 5.14 -10.95
N LYS A 37 0.93 6.22 -11.71
CA LYS A 37 1.15 6.23 -13.17
C LYS A 37 2.58 5.84 -13.57
N ASN A 38 3.56 6.15 -12.73
CA ASN A 38 4.98 5.88 -12.99
C ASN A 38 5.47 4.56 -12.34
N ARG A 39 4.58 3.81 -11.69
CA ARG A 39 4.91 2.51 -11.11
C ARG A 39 5.24 1.52 -12.24
N LYS A 40 6.33 0.78 -12.09
CA LYS A 40 6.64 -0.36 -12.96
C LYS A 40 5.83 -1.57 -12.50
N PHE A 41 5.05 -2.14 -13.39
CA PHE A 41 4.45 -3.45 -13.18
C PHE A 41 5.45 -4.53 -13.58
N ASP A 42 5.55 -5.59 -12.77
CA ASP A 42 6.23 -6.82 -13.13
C ASP A 42 5.20 -7.70 -13.85
N ASP A 43 5.31 -7.78 -15.18
CA ASP A 43 4.31 -8.41 -16.06
C ASP A 43 4.54 -9.93 -16.21
N SER A 44 5.00 -10.58 -15.14
CA SER A 44 5.32 -12.01 -15.11
C SER A 44 4.05 -12.87 -14.96
N ALA A 45 3.07 -12.72 -15.85
CA ALA A 45 1.89 -13.58 -15.87
C ALA A 45 2.16 -14.88 -16.68
N PRO A 46 1.82 -16.07 -16.16
CA PRO A 46 1.95 -17.31 -16.92
C PRO A 46 0.92 -17.41 -18.05
N GLU A 47 1.36 -17.88 -19.22
CA GLU A 47 0.49 -18.10 -20.40
C GLU A 47 -0.34 -19.38 -20.22
N ILE A 48 -1.67 -19.26 -20.20
CA ILE A 48 -2.59 -20.40 -20.02
C ILE A 48 -3.20 -20.78 -21.38
N VAL A 49 -3.10 -22.07 -21.77
CA VAL A 49 -3.64 -22.61 -23.03
C VAL A 49 -4.74 -23.63 -22.73
N TYR A 50 -5.94 -23.43 -23.29
CA TYR A 50 -7.11 -24.31 -23.13
C TYR A 50 -7.46 -25.09 -24.41
N SER A 51 -8.10 -26.25 -24.26
CA SER A 51 -8.61 -27.07 -25.38
C SER A 51 -10.04 -26.67 -25.80
N ILE A 52 -10.50 -27.13 -26.98
CA ILE A 52 -11.80 -26.76 -27.57
C ILE A 52 -13.00 -27.26 -26.74
N ASP A 53 -12.87 -28.42 -26.08
CA ASP A 53 -13.95 -29.06 -25.30
C ASP A 53 -14.12 -28.43 -23.90
N GLU A 54 -13.18 -27.60 -23.47
CA GLU A 54 -13.19 -26.95 -22.16
C GLU A 54 -13.74 -25.52 -22.22
N ARG A 55 -14.28 -25.09 -23.38
CA ARG A 55 -14.60 -23.68 -23.65
C ARG A 55 -15.52 -23.00 -22.64
N ASP A 56 -16.60 -23.65 -22.22
CA ASP A 56 -17.58 -23.04 -21.29
C ASP A 56 -17.03 -22.97 -19.85
N GLN A 57 -16.28 -23.98 -19.44
CA GLN A 57 -15.56 -23.98 -18.15
C GLN A 57 -14.41 -22.97 -18.19
N ALA A 58 -13.67 -22.89 -19.31
CA ALA A 58 -12.61 -21.93 -19.55
C ALA A 58 -13.13 -20.48 -19.61
N MET A 59 -14.36 -20.24 -20.09
CA MET A 59 -15.00 -18.92 -20.04
C MET A 59 -15.33 -18.51 -18.61
N SER A 60 -15.94 -19.41 -17.82
CA SER A 60 -16.21 -19.14 -16.40
C SER A 60 -14.91 -18.99 -15.58
N ASP A 61 -13.88 -19.77 -15.88
CA ASP A 61 -12.58 -19.71 -15.22
C ASP A 61 -11.82 -18.43 -15.64
N PHE A 62 -11.99 -17.97 -16.89
CA PHE A 62 -11.45 -16.69 -17.37
C PHE A 62 -12.14 -15.50 -16.70
N ASP A 63 -13.46 -15.55 -16.53
CA ASP A 63 -14.22 -14.50 -15.83
C ASP A 63 -13.83 -14.44 -14.35
N ALA A 64 -13.65 -15.58 -13.69
CA ALA A 64 -13.16 -15.65 -12.32
C ALA A 64 -11.71 -15.18 -12.19
N LEU A 65 -10.84 -15.54 -13.14
CA LEU A 65 -9.46 -15.09 -13.21
C LEU A 65 -9.39 -13.57 -13.40
N ALA A 66 -10.20 -13.00 -14.30
CA ALA A 66 -10.27 -11.57 -14.53
C ALA A 66 -10.70 -10.79 -13.27
N ALA A 67 -11.65 -11.32 -12.50
CA ALA A 67 -12.03 -10.75 -11.22
C ALA A 67 -10.92 -10.84 -10.16
N ALA A 68 -10.20 -11.97 -10.10
CA ALA A 68 -9.05 -12.14 -9.22
C ALA A 68 -7.90 -11.19 -9.57
N ASP A 69 -7.64 -11.00 -10.86
CA ASP A 69 -6.63 -10.07 -11.38
C ASP A 69 -7.01 -8.63 -11.06
N ALA A 70 -8.27 -8.25 -11.24
CA ALA A 70 -8.76 -6.90 -10.90
C ALA A 70 -8.65 -6.61 -9.40
N MET A 71 -9.00 -7.57 -8.53
CA MET A 71 -8.80 -7.46 -7.08
C MET A 71 -7.32 -7.33 -6.71
N SER A 72 -6.47 -8.15 -7.32
CA SER A 72 -5.03 -8.15 -7.05
C SER A 72 -4.39 -6.83 -7.50
N ALA A 73 -4.76 -6.32 -8.67
CA ALA A 73 -4.29 -5.02 -9.17
C ALA A 73 -4.69 -3.88 -8.23
N LEU A 74 -5.94 -3.84 -7.78
CA LEU A 74 -6.39 -2.82 -6.83
C LEU A 74 -5.67 -2.92 -5.48
N ALA A 75 -5.52 -4.14 -4.95
CA ALA A 75 -4.80 -4.37 -3.69
C ALA A 75 -3.34 -3.90 -3.79
N ASP A 76 -2.69 -4.19 -4.91
CA ASP A 76 -1.33 -3.75 -5.20
C ASP A 76 -1.22 -2.22 -5.26
N GLU A 77 -2.17 -1.53 -5.89
CA GLU A 77 -2.20 -0.07 -5.94
C GLU A 77 -2.39 0.55 -4.56
N ILE A 78 -3.32 0.00 -3.76
CA ILE A 78 -3.54 0.41 -2.37
C ILE A 78 -2.26 0.23 -1.57
N GLN A 79 -1.63 -0.95 -1.63
CA GLN A 79 -0.42 -1.24 -0.89
C GLN A 79 0.73 -0.30 -1.27
N PHE A 80 0.88 0.01 -2.55
CA PHE A 80 1.88 0.97 -3.03
C PHE A 80 1.66 2.36 -2.41
N VAL A 81 0.44 2.88 -2.45
CA VAL A 81 0.12 4.19 -1.88
C VAL A 81 0.30 4.20 -0.35
N VAL A 82 -0.14 3.15 0.34
CA VAL A 82 0.05 3.01 1.79
C VAL A 82 1.53 3.04 2.15
N ASN A 83 2.36 2.24 1.48
CA ASN A 83 3.80 2.21 1.72
C ASN A 83 4.44 3.58 1.50
N ARG A 84 4.08 4.26 0.41
CA ARG A 84 4.56 5.62 0.12
C ARG A 84 4.17 6.60 1.23
N LYS A 85 2.91 6.60 1.65
CA LYS A 85 2.42 7.50 2.71
C LYS A 85 3.08 7.22 4.05
N MET A 86 3.29 5.94 4.39
CA MET A 86 4.04 5.56 5.58
C MET A 86 5.49 6.07 5.52
N GLU A 87 6.17 5.92 4.38
CA GLU A 87 7.52 6.43 4.20
C GLU A 87 7.57 7.97 4.33
N MET A 88 6.63 8.69 3.72
CA MET A 88 6.54 10.14 3.84
C MET A 88 6.29 10.59 5.27
N ALA A 89 5.35 9.95 5.97
CA ALA A 89 5.05 10.25 7.37
C ALA A 89 6.25 9.99 8.28
N TYR A 90 6.97 8.89 8.02
CA TYR A 90 8.20 8.56 8.74
C TYR A 90 9.29 9.62 8.50
N ARG A 91 9.50 10.06 7.26
CA ARG A 91 10.45 11.14 6.94
C ARG A 91 10.08 12.45 7.64
N GLN A 92 8.80 12.83 7.64
CA GLN A 92 8.33 14.02 8.36
C GLN A 92 8.54 13.92 9.87
N ALA A 93 8.28 12.75 10.46
CA ALA A 93 8.54 12.52 11.87
C ALA A 93 10.03 12.66 12.20
N LEU A 94 10.93 12.16 11.34
CA LEU A 94 12.37 12.35 11.46
C LEU A 94 12.77 13.82 11.35
N GLU A 95 12.18 14.59 10.43
CA GLU A 95 12.42 16.04 10.31
C GLU A 95 12.07 16.77 11.61
N VAL A 96 10.92 16.47 12.20
CA VAL A 96 10.50 17.03 13.49
C VAL A 96 11.49 16.64 14.59
N TYR A 97 11.89 15.36 14.64
CA TYR A 97 12.88 14.89 15.60
C TYR A 97 14.21 15.65 15.47
N TYR A 98 14.79 15.76 14.27
CA TYR A 98 16.08 16.44 14.09
C TYR A 98 15.99 17.93 14.40
N THR A 99 14.86 18.57 14.08
CA THR A 99 14.63 19.98 14.41
C THR A 99 14.55 20.17 15.92
N ALA A 100 13.79 19.32 16.62
CA ALA A 100 13.69 19.35 18.06
C ALA A 100 15.04 19.03 18.74
N GLU A 101 15.81 18.08 18.20
CA GLU A 101 17.15 17.75 18.69
C GLU A 101 18.12 18.92 18.54
N GLU A 102 18.07 19.64 17.42
CA GLU A 102 18.90 20.82 17.18
C GLU A 102 18.54 21.96 18.14
N LEU A 103 17.24 22.26 18.29
CA LEU A 103 16.76 23.29 19.21
C LEU A 103 17.09 22.96 20.67
N ALA A 104 16.93 21.69 21.09
CA ALA A 104 17.20 21.24 22.45
C ALA A 104 18.68 21.40 22.88
N ARG A 105 19.60 21.71 21.96
CA ARG A 105 21.00 22.07 22.30
C ARG A 105 21.11 23.47 22.88
N ASP A 106 20.15 24.35 22.57
CA ASP A 106 20.06 25.67 23.17
C ASP A 106 19.45 25.55 24.59
N PRO A 107 20.11 26.09 25.64
CA PRO A 107 19.52 26.15 26.98
C PRO A 107 18.13 26.82 27.03
N GLU A 108 17.81 27.72 26.10
CA GLU A 108 16.48 28.36 26.01
C GLU A 108 15.37 27.38 25.62
N HIS A 109 15.72 26.22 25.06
CA HIS A 109 14.79 25.17 24.62
C HIS A 109 15.00 23.84 25.35
N ALA A 110 15.56 23.88 26.56
CA ALA A 110 15.84 22.68 27.37
C ALA A 110 14.58 21.83 27.66
N GLU A 111 13.38 22.43 27.59
CA GLU A 111 12.09 21.73 27.69
C GLU A 111 11.85 20.69 26.58
N LEU A 112 12.57 20.77 25.46
CA LEU A 112 12.45 19.81 24.36
C LEU A 112 13.22 18.51 24.60
N VAL A 113 14.19 18.48 25.52
CA VAL A 113 15.03 17.30 25.81
C VAL A 113 14.19 16.05 26.14
N PRO A 114 13.17 16.11 27.04
CA PRO A 114 12.33 14.94 27.32
C PRO A 114 11.56 14.44 26.10
N HIS A 115 11.15 15.32 25.18
CA HIS A 115 10.45 14.95 23.95
C HIS A 115 11.39 14.25 22.96
N VAL A 116 12.62 14.73 22.82
CA VAL A 116 13.66 14.08 21.99
C VAL A 116 13.95 12.67 22.49
N GLU A 117 14.12 12.49 23.80
CA GLU A 117 14.34 11.16 24.40
C GLU A 117 13.12 10.23 24.30
N ALA A 118 11.90 10.78 24.37
CA ALA A 118 10.69 10.00 24.13
C ALA A 118 10.62 9.50 22.67
N MET A 119 10.96 10.36 21.69
CA MET A 119 11.00 9.98 20.28
C MET A 119 12.07 8.91 19.99
N ARG A 120 13.27 9.03 20.57
CA ARG A 120 14.33 8.00 20.45
C ARG A 120 13.86 6.63 20.94
N ARG A 121 13.28 6.58 22.14
CA ARG A 121 12.76 5.33 22.71
C ARG A 121 11.62 4.75 21.88
N ALA A 122 10.66 5.57 21.47
CA ALA A 122 9.55 5.08 20.64
C ALA A 122 10.04 4.49 19.32
N HIS A 123 11.03 5.12 18.68
CA HIS A 123 11.64 4.59 17.47
C HIS A 123 12.37 3.25 17.73
N GLU A 124 13.17 3.17 18.79
CA GLU A 124 13.90 1.94 19.14
C GLU A 124 12.96 0.79 19.50
N GLU A 125 11.86 1.07 20.21
CA GLU A 125 10.81 0.08 20.51
C GLU A 125 10.11 -0.42 19.24
N GLN A 126 9.80 0.48 18.30
CA GLN A 126 9.07 0.14 17.09
C GLN A 126 9.93 -0.56 16.03
N TYR A 127 11.18 -0.13 15.85
CA TYR A 127 12.04 -0.55 14.75
C TYR A 127 13.24 -1.39 15.19
N GLY A 128 13.48 -1.54 16.50
CA GLY A 128 14.59 -2.33 17.06
C GLY A 128 15.97 -1.71 16.81
N MET A 129 16.03 -0.46 16.36
CA MET A 129 17.27 0.25 16.05
C MET A 129 17.17 1.73 16.45
N PRO A 130 18.29 2.40 16.76
CA PRO A 130 18.27 3.82 17.07
C PRO A 130 17.84 4.65 15.86
N ILE A 131 17.35 5.86 16.12
CA ILE A 131 17.07 6.84 15.06
C ILE A 131 18.38 7.08 14.29
N PRO A 132 18.39 6.94 12.94
CA PRO A 132 19.58 7.17 12.14
C PRO A 132 20.08 8.62 12.27
N PRO A 133 21.37 8.89 12.00
CA PRO A 133 21.84 10.26 11.92
C PRO A 133 21.23 10.99 10.71
N LYS A 134 21.03 12.30 10.83
CA LYS A 134 20.59 13.14 9.71
C LYS A 134 21.58 13.01 8.55
N ALA A 135 21.09 12.61 7.37
CA ALA A 135 21.90 12.60 6.15
C ALA A 135 22.37 14.02 5.83
N VAL A 136 23.66 14.16 5.50
CA VAL A 136 24.30 15.44 5.15
C VAL A 136 24.03 15.80 3.70
#